data_AF-A0A1H0PIY9-F1
#
_entry.id   AF-A0A1H0PIY9-F1
#
_cell.length_a   1.000
_cell.length_b   1.000
_cell.length_c   1.000
_cell.angle_alpha   90.00
_cell.angle_beta   90.00
_cell.angle_gamma   90.00
#
_symmetry.space_group_name_H-M   'P 1'
#
loop_
_entity.id
_entity.type
_entity.pdbx_description
1 polymer ?
#
loop_
_entity_poly.entity_id
_entity_poly.type
_entity_poly.pdbx_seq_one_letter_code
_entity_poly.pdbx_strand_id
1 'polypeptide(L)'
;MTTAPFVSYAQNREDVILHRVLGDLTTGRYVDVGANDPVEDSVSKAFYDRGWSGVTVEPVHEFAERQRAERPRDIVVEAAINEQEGGTVEFLEVSDARLSTLVADIAEGHERNGWEVSRTQVPSRRLDAVLDEAGWGNETIHFLSIDTEGAEEAVLRSIDLSRFRPWVILVEATKPQSTEASHGDWEHLLLAADYRFAVFDGLSRFYLAAEKWDEYGDRISAPANVLDNYVTYRSMERETELERLSQATVDLNEALRVTSEDRDLIRASRDAIAVDRDRIAAAAREFERASAARDQQATDAIVRWRAAAFGAWSRAATSSATVTGVASSEELTFLRNHTHAVTMELAAMRNTLSWRITAPLRKVRRLGRLVGR
;
A
#
# COMPACT_ATOMS: atom_id res chain seq x y z
N MET A 1 -34.46 -7.50 -19.92
CA MET A 1 -32.99 -7.54 -19.74
C MET A 1 -32.59 -6.13 -19.38
N THR A 2 -32.18 -5.88 -18.14
CA THR A 2 -31.65 -4.56 -17.75
C THR A 2 -30.31 -4.38 -18.43
N THR A 3 -30.26 -3.50 -19.43
CA THR A 3 -29.02 -3.06 -20.08
C THR A 3 -28.10 -2.45 -19.03
N ALA A 4 -26.81 -2.81 -19.06
CA ALA A 4 -25.81 -2.23 -18.17
C ALA A 4 -25.83 -0.69 -18.28
N PRO A 5 -25.60 0.04 -17.17
CA PRO A 5 -25.64 1.50 -17.20
C PRO A 5 -24.51 2.06 -18.07
N PHE A 6 -24.75 3.22 -18.69
CA PHE A 6 -23.72 3.97 -19.39
C PHE A 6 -22.71 4.51 -18.36
N VAL A 7 -21.41 4.33 -18.60
CA VAL A 7 -20.36 4.93 -17.76
C VAL A 7 -19.98 6.28 -18.36
N SER A 8 -20.27 7.35 -17.61
CA SER A 8 -19.96 8.73 -17.96
C SER A 8 -18.59 9.13 -17.40
N TYR A 9 -17.74 9.66 -18.26
CA TYR A 9 -16.42 10.18 -17.91
C TYR A 9 -16.42 11.70 -17.81
N ALA A 10 -17.38 12.38 -18.44
CA ALA A 10 -17.45 13.83 -18.51
C ALA A 10 -17.75 14.51 -17.15
N GLN A 11 -17.21 15.72 -16.96
CA GLN A 11 -17.35 16.49 -15.72
C GLN A 11 -18.81 16.79 -15.37
N ASN A 12 -19.60 17.26 -16.35
CA ASN A 12 -21.00 17.63 -16.16
C ASN A 12 -21.98 16.70 -16.90
N ARG A 13 -21.53 15.49 -17.26
CA ARG A 13 -22.32 14.44 -17.94
C ARG A 13 -22.75 14.82 -19.37
N GLU A 14 -21.93 15.62 -20.03
CA GLU A 14 -22.08 15.99 -21.43
C GLU A 14 -22.16 14.74 -22.32
N ASP A 15 -21.33 13.74 -22.02
CA ASP A 15 -21.28 12.46 -22.72
C ASP A 15 -22.56 11.62 -22.54
N VAL A 16 -23.32 11.81 -21.46
CA VAL A 16 -24.64 11.20 -21.25
C VAL A 16 -25.67 11.81 -22.20
N ILE A 17 -25.66 13.14 -22.35
CA ILE A 17 -26.54 13.85 -23.28
C ILE A 17 -26.22 13.40 -24.71
N LEU A 18 -24.92 13.36 -25.07
CA LEU A 18 -24.47 12.85 -26.36
C LEU A 18 -24.87 11.38 -26.56
N HIS A 19 -24.77 10.53 -25.53
CA HIS A 19 -25.13 9.12 -25.64
C HIS A 19 -26.64 8.93 -25.85
N ARG A 20 -27.48 9.76 -25.22
CA ARG A 20 -28.93 9.74 -25.47
C ARG A 20 -29.26 10.04 -26.94
N VAL A 21 -28.46 10.88 -27.59
CA VAL A 21 -28.64 11.28 -28.99
C VAL A 21 -28.05 10.24 -29.94
N LEU A 22 -26.80 9.85 -29.71
CA LEU A 22 -25.94 9.13 -30.64
C LEU A 22 -25.69 7.66 -30.26
N GLY A 23 -26.23 7.20 -29.13
CA GLY A 23 -25.95 5.88 -28.55
C GLY A 23 -26.43 4.69 -29.38
N ASP A 24 -27.33 4.92 -30.33
CA ASP A 24 -27.76 3.90 -31.30
C ASP A 24 -26.69 3.61 -32.38
N LEU A 25 -25.68 4.48 -32.51
CA LEU A 25 -24.61 4.33 -33.50
C LEU A 25 -23.47 3.48 -32.95
N THR A 26 -23.04 2.48 -33.72
CA THR A 26 -21.97 1.55 -33.33
C THR A 26 -20.57 2.11 -33.55
N THR A 27 -20.42 3.11 -34.41
CA THR A 27 -19.16 3.79 -34.72
C THR A 27 -19.44 5.24 -35.08
N GLY A 28 -18.52 6.14 -34.79
CA GLY A 28 -18.64 7.54 -35.17
C GLY A 28 -17.32 8.29 -35.00
N ARG A 29 -17.40 9.61 -35.25
CA ARG A 29 -16.25 10.52 -35.18
C ARG A 29 -16.58 11.73 -34.34
N TYR A 30 -15.61 12.16 -33.54
CA TYR A 30 -15.68 13.37 -32.76
C TYR A 30 -14.46 14.24 -32.97
N VAL A 31 -14.63 15.52 -32.69
CA VAL A 31 -13.54 16.47 -32.52
C VAL A 31 -13.63 16.99 -31.09
N ASP A 32 -12.52 16.96 -30.37
CA ASP A 32 -12.46 17.36 -28.96
C ASP A 32 -11.36 18.42 -28.81
N VAL A 33 -11.76 19.69 -28.66
CA VAL A 33 -10.83 20.82 -28.56
C VAL A 33 -10.73 21.25 -27.11
N GLY A 34 -9.51 21.14 -26.55
CA GLY A 34 -9.27 21.20 -25.11
C GLY A 34 -9.47 19.84 -24.45
N ALA A 35 -8.94 18.79 -25.08
CA ALA A 35 -9.26 17.41 -24.71
C ALA A 35 -8.68 16.96 -23.35
N ASN A 36 -7.68 17.67 -22.81
CA ASN A 36 -7.08 17.47 -21.49
C ASN A 36 -6.73 15.99 -21.22
N ASP A 37 -6.98 15.50 -20.00
CA ASP A 37 -6.80 14.11 -19.60
C ASP A 37 -7.61 13.14 -20.50
N PRO A 38 -7.00 12.06 -21.04
CA PRO A 38 -7.69 11.12 -21.92
C PRO A 38 -8.82 10.32 -21.25
N VAL A 39 -8.92 10.33 -19.91
CA VAL A 39 -9.91 9.56 -19.15
C VAL A 39 -10.73 10.45 -18.24
N GLU A 40 -10.07 11.21 -17.37
CA GLU A 40 -10.76 12.03 -16.37
C GLU A 40 -11.46 13.22 -17.03
N ASP A 41 -12.71 13.45 -16.68
CA ASP A 41 -13.53 14.57 -17.15
C ASP A 41 -13.69 14.61 -18.69
N SER A 42 -13.34 13.54 -19.41
CA SER A 42 -13.36 13.48 -20.86
C SER A 42 -14.76 13.25 -21.43
N VAL A 43 -15.23 14.19 -22.25
CA VAL A 43 -16.49 14.08 -23.01
C VAL A 43 -16.44 12.93 -24.03
N SER A 44 -15.27 12.67 -24.61
CA SER A 44 -15.14 11.75 -25.74
C SER A 44 -14.75 10.32 -25.35
N LYS A 45 -14.25 10.07 -24.13
CA LYS A 45 -13.76 8.76 -23.67
C LYS A 45 -14.81 7.65 -23.75
N ALA A 46 -16.05 7.93 -23.36
CA ALA A 46 -17.13 6.94 -23.42
C ALA A 46 -17.39 6.45 -24.86
N PHE A 47 -17.26 7.34 -25.85
CA PHE A 47 -17.41 7.00 -27.26
C PHE A 47 -16.19 6.26 -27.79
N TYR A 48 -14.99 6.69 -27.40
CA TYR A 48 -13.75 5.98 -27.72
C TYR A 48 -13.81 4.51 -27.30
N ASP A 49 -14.22 4.22 -26.07
CA ASP A 49 -14.36 2.85 -25.55
C ASP A 49 -15.36 2.00 -26.34
N ARG A 50 -16.31 2.64 -27.01
CA ARG A 50 -17.35 2.03 -27.86
C ARG A 50 -16.93 1.89 -29.32
N GLY A 51 -15.64 2.08 -29.63
CA GLY A 51 -15.07 1.86 -30.96
C GLY A 51 -15.10 3.09 -31.87
N TRP A 52 -15.40 4.27 -31.33
CA TRP A 52 -15.28 5.52 -32.05
C TRP A 52 -13.80 5.95 -32.14
N SER A 53 -13.53 6.90 -33.03
CA SER A 53 -12.22 7.51 -33.22
C SER A 53 -12.35 9.00 -33.53
N GLY A 54 -11.46 9.80 -32.98
CA GLY A 54 -11.55 11.25 -32.98
C GLY A 54 -10.32 12.00 -33.47
N VAL A 55 -10.46 13.31 -33.54
CA VAL A 55 -9.35 14.26 -33.47
C VAL A 55 -9.41 14.92 -32.10
N THR A 56 -8.36 14.80 -31.29
CA THR A 56 -8.25 15.45 -29.98
C THR A 56 -7.18 16.53 -30.08
N VAL A 57 -7.50 17.76 -29.67
CA VAL A 57 -6.57 18.88 -29.68
C VAL A 57 -6.25 19.28 -28.24
N GLU A 58 -4.97 19.18 -27.88
CA GLU A 58 -4.49 19.39 -26.51
C GLU A 58 -3.09 20.05 -26.53
N PRO A 59 -2.95 21.32 -26.13
CA PRO A 59 -1.68 22.03 -26.16
C PRO A 59 -0.66 21.59 -25.10
N VAL A 60 -1.10 21.02 -23.97
CA VAL A 60 -0.20 20.56 -22.89
C VAL A 60 0.45 19.25 -23.29
N HIS A 61 1.79 19.27 -23.40
CA HIS A 61 2.59 18.14 -23.85
C HIS A 61 2.31 16.84 -23.07
N GLU A 62 2.20 16.92 -21.75
CA GLU A 62 1.93 15.75 -20.90
C GLU A 62 0.59 15.08 -21.25
N PHE A 63 -0.47 15.88 -21.39
CA PHE A 63 -1.79 15.36 -21.76
C PHE A 63 -1.82 14.85 -23.19
N ALA A 64 -1.15 15.52 -24.14
CA ALA A 64 -1.02 15.06 -25.51
C ALA A 64 -0.30 13.68 -25.59
N GLU A 65 0.79 13.48 -24.85
CA GLU A 65 1.48 12.18 -24.79
C GLU A 65 0.59 11.08 -24.19
N ARG A 66 -0.16 11.39 -23.13
CA ARG A 66 -1.11 10.44 -22.56
C ARG A 66 -2.23 10.09 -23.53
N GLN A 67 -2.80 11.06 -24.24
CA GLN A 67 -3.80 10.83 -25.29
C GLN A 67 -3.22 9.90 -26.38
N ARG A 68 -1.98 10.11 -26.84
CA ARG A 68 -1.32 9.23 -27.83
C ARG A 68 -1.14 7.81 -27.32
N ALA A 69 -0.76 7.65 -26.06
CA ALA A 69 -0.50 6.34 -25.45
C ALA A 69 -1.80 5.56 -25.17
N GLU A 70 -2.82 6.23 -24.63
CA GLU A 70 -4.06 5.60 -24.16
C GLU A 70 -5.13 5.50 -25.26
N ARG A 71 -5.08 6.38 -26.28
CA ARG A 71 -6.08 6.46 -27.35
C ARG A 71 -5.49 6.34 -28.76
N PRO A 72 -4.83 5.21 -29.11
CA PRO A 72 -4.13 5.04 -30.39
C PRO A 72 -5.00 5.05 -31.67
N ARG A 73 -6.33 5.18 -31.55
CA ARG A 73 -7.22 5.36 -32.72
C ARG A 73 -7.46 6.84 -33.03
N ASP A 74 -7.16 7.72 -32.09
CA ASP A 74 -7.37 9.15 -32.22
C ASP A 74 -6.16 9.80 -32.87
N ILE A 75 -6.42 10.85 -33.66
CA ILE A 75 -5.40 11.76 -34.15
C ILE A 75 -5.20 12.83 -33.06
N VAL A 76 -4.04 12.83 -32.42
CA VAL A 76 -3.71 13.80 -31.37
C VAL A 76 -2.95 14.98 -31.95
N VAL A 77 -3.50 16.18 -31.75
CA VAL A 77 -2.90 17.45 -32.18
C VAL A 77 -2.42 18.21 -30.95
N GLU A 78 -1.11 18.36 -30.85
CA GLU A 78 -0.47 19.11 -29.76
C GLU A 78 -0.27 20.57 -30.15
N ALA A 79 -1.37 21.32 -30.06
CA ALA A 79 -1.43 22.73 -30.42
C ALA A 79 -2.63 23.40 -29.74
N ALA A 80 -2.56 24.70 -29.58
CA ALA A 80 -3.73 25.54 -29.33
C ALA A 80 -4.50 25.79 -30.64
N ILE A 81 -5.82 25.82 -30.57
CA ILE A 81 -6.64 26.28 -31.69
C ILE A 81 -6.84 27.79 -31.60
N ASN A 82 -6.66 28.48 -32.73
CA ASN A 82 -6.85 29.92 -32.83
C ASN A 82 -7.38 30.31 -34.22
N GLU A 83 -7.83 31.56 -34.38
CA GLU A 83 -8.38 32.07 -35.64
C GLU A 83 -7.31 32.11 -36.75
N GLN A 84 -6.05 32.42 -36.43
CA GLN A 84 -4.98 32.54 -37.44
C GLN A 84 -4.14 31.26 -37.51
N GLU A 85 -3.78 30.86 -38.73
CA GLU A 85 -2.96 29.66 -38.95
C GLU A 85 -1.49 29.91 -38.60
N GLY A 86 -0.91 28.99 -37.84
CA GLY A 86 0.52 28.93 -37.56
C GLY A 86 1.00 29.87 -36.46
N GLY A 87 2.29 29.75 -36.16
CA GLY A 87 2.97 30.51 -35.11
C GLY A 87 2.93 29.82 -33.75
N THR A 88 3.29 30.57 -32.71
CA THR A 88 3.18 30.16 -31.32
C THR A 88 2.38 31.18 -30.54
N VAL A 89 1.57 30.71 -29.60
CA VAL A 89 0.79 31.54 -28.68
C VAL A 89 1.27 31.31 -27.26
N GLU A 90 1.16 32.36 -26.45
CA GLU A 90 1.39 32.23 -25.01
C GLU A 90 0.20 31.47 -24.42
N PHE A 91 0.51 30.41 -23.69
CA PHE A 91 -0.43 29.53 -23.03
C PHE A 91 -0.16 29.55 -21.53
N LEU A 92 -1.23 29.75 -20.76
CA LEU A 92 -1.14 29.93 -19.32
C LEU A 92 -1.71 28.69 -18.65
N GLU A 93 -0.85 27.92 -17.99
CA GLU A 93 -1.19 26.67 -17.32
C GLU A 93 -1.26 26.91 -15.81
N VAL A 94 -2.35 26.48 -15.17
CA VAL A 94 -2.54 26.58 -13.72
C VAL A 94 -2.22 25.22 -13.09
N SER A 95 -1.03 25.11 -12.49
CA SER A 95 -0.37 23.84 -12.13
C SER A 95 -1.20 22.88 -11.27
N ASP A 96 -2.06 23.40 -10.38
CA ASP A 96 -2.83 22.59 -9.42
C ASP A 96 -4.30 22.38 -9.80
N ALA A 97 -4.78 23.03 -10.87
CA ALA A 97 -6.21 23.08 -11.18
C ALA A 97 -6.63 22.17 -12.35
N ARG A 98 -5.68 21.69 -13.15
CA ARG A 98 -5.93 21.17 -14.53
C ARG A 98 -6.64 22.19 -15.44
N LEU A 99 -6.59 23.47 -15.08
CA LEU A 99 -7.14 24.57 -15.86
C LEU A 99 -6.01 25.21 -16.66
N SER A 100 -6.30 25.59 -17.88
CA SER A 100 -5.31 26.24 -18.74
C SER A 100 -6.00 27.08 -19.78
N THR A 101 -5.54 28.32 -19.98
CA THR A 101 -6.22 29.32 -20.80
C THR A 101 -5.26 30.01 -21.76
N LEU A 102 -5.81 30.48 -22.89
CA LEU A 102 -5.11 31.38 -23.83
C LEU A 102 -5.38 32.86 -23.51
N VAL A 103 -6.22 33.17 -22.51
CA VAL A 103 -6.67 34.53 -22.22
C VAL A 103 -5.90 35.11 -21.03
N ALA A 104 -5.10 36.15 -21.29
CA ALA A 104 -4.27 36.80 -20.27
C ALA A 104 -5.08 37.30 -19.06
N ASP A 105 -6.25 37.90 -19.28
CA ASP A 105 -7.11 38.42 -18.20
C ASP A 105 -7.62 37.32 -17.25
N ILE A 106 -7.80 36.09 -17.77
CA ILE A 106 -8.23 34.92 -16.99
C ILE A 106 -7.07 34.46 -16.11
N ALA A 107 -5.85 34.43 -16.64
CA ALA A 107 -4.66 34.11 -15.87
C ALA A 107 -4.37 35.15 -14.77
N GLU A 108 -4.53 36.44 -15.05
CA GLU A 108 -4.43 37.50 -14.01
C GLU A 108 -5.52 37.34 -12.92
N GLY A 109 -6.68 36.79 -13.27
CA GLY A 109 -7.70 36.38 -12.31
C GLY A 109 -7.21 35.25 -11.38
N HIS A 110 -6.60 34.21 -11.95
CA HIS A 110 -6.06 33.06 -11.20
C HIS A 110 -4.86 33.44 -10.32
N GLU A 111 -3.93 34.25 -10.82
CA GLU A 111 -2.80 34.78 -10.05
C GLU A 111 -3.30 35.59 -8.83
N ARG A 112 -4.34 36.43 -9.01
CA ARG A 112 -4.99 37.16 -7.90
C ARG A 112 -5.64 36.24 -6.87
N ASN A 113 -6.12 35.07 -7.30
CA ASN A 113 -6.69 34.05 -6.43
C ASN A 113 -5.63 33.16 -5.77
N GLY A 114 -4.34 33.42 -5.99
CA GLY A 114 -3.21 32.74 -5.33
C GLY A 114 -2.74 31.47 -6.01
N TRP A 115 -3.14 31.22 -7.27
CA TRP A 115 -2.70 30.05 -8.04
C TRP A 115 -1.36 30.31 -8.72
N GLU A 116 -0.52 29.27 -8.83
CA GLU A 116 0.71 29.33 -9.61
C GLU A 116 0.37 29.17 -11.10
N VAL A 117 0.78 30.15 -11.91
CA VAL A 117 0.56 30.17 -13.36
C VAL A 117 1.90 30.01 -14.07
N SER A 118 2.05 28.92 -14.82
CA SER A 118 3.16 28.70 -15.74
C SER A 118 2.82 29.29 -17.12
N ARG A 119 3.79 29.94 -17.75
CA ARG A 119 3.64 30.51 -19.10
C ARG A 119 4.50 29.72 -20.08
N THR A 120 3.84 29.08 -21.04
CA THR A 120 4.49 28.23 -22.04
C THR A 120 4.11 28.70 -23.43
N GLN A 121 5.04 28.63 -24.39
CA GLN A 121 4.71 28.84 -25.80
C GLN A 121 4.29 27.52 -26.43
N VAL A 122 3.09 27.48 -27.01
CA VAL A 122 2.57 26.29 -27.71
C VAL A 122 2.32 26.60 -29.19
N PRO A 123 2.41 25.61 -30.10
CA PRO A 123 2.01 25.80 -31.49
C PRO A 123 0.55 26.27 -31.59
N SER A 124 0.26 27.14 -32.55
CA SER A 124 -1.09 27.62 -32.84
C SER A 124 -1.55 27.15 -34.22
N ARG A 125 -2.80 26.71 -34.32
CA ARG A 125 -3.39 26.17 -35.54
C ARG A 125 -4.85 26.55 -35.72
N ARG A 126 -5.34 26.60 -36.95
CA ARG A 126 -6.78 26.62 -37.22
C ARG A 126 -7.36 25.22 -37.20
N LEU A 127 -8.61 25.11 -36.78
CA LEU A 127 -9.29 23.82 -36.71
C LEU A 127 -9.59 23.25 -38.11
N ASP A 128 -9.90 24.09 -39.10
CA ASP A 128 -10.11 23.62 -40.48
C ASP A 128 -8.85 22.97 -41.08
N ALA A 129 -7.67 23.54 -40.86
CA ALA A 129 -6.39 22.99 -41.31
C ALA A 129 -6.08 21.65 -40.62
N VAL A 130 -6.38 21.54 -39.33
CA VAL A 130 -6.25 20.29 -38.57
C VAL A 130 -7.14 19.19 -39.18
N LEU A 131 -8.41 19.51 -39.45
CA LEU A 131 -9.36 18.55 -40.00
C LEU A 131 -9.04 18.20 -41.46
N ASP A 132 -8.44 19.12 -42.22
CA ASP A 132 -7.94 18.86 -43.56
C ASP A 132 -6.78 17.88 -43.58
N GLU A 133 -5.79 18.07 -42.71
CA GLU A 133 -4.66 17.14 -42.56
C GLU A 133 -5.10 15.77 -42.06
N ALA A 134 -6.13 15.72 -41.22
CA ALA A 134 -6.77 14.46 -40.81
C ALA A 134 -7.54 13.78 -41.96
N GLY A 135 -7.77 14.47 -43.08
CA GLY A 135 -8.52 13.96 -44.24
C GLY A 135 -10.03 13.98 -44.04
N TRP A 136 -10.56 14.83 -43.17
CA TRP A 136 -11.97 14.81 -42.73
C TRP A 136 -12.89 15.74 -43.53
N GLY A 137 -12.41 16.36 -44.61
CA GLY A 137 -13.17 17.33 -45.40
C GLY A 137 -14.48 16.82 -46.02
N ASN A 138 -14.70 15.50 -46.10
CA ASN A 138 -15.94 14.88 -46.57
C ASN A 138 -16.51 13.86 -45.56
N GLU A 139 -15.95 13.80 -44.36
CA GLU A 139 -16.30 12.80 -43.36
C GLU A 139 -17.40 13.30 -42.44
N THR A 140 -18.27 12.39 -42.00
CA THR A 140 -19.29 12.74 -41.00
C THR A 140 -18.63 12.91 -39.64
N ILE A 141 -18.77 14.11 -39.08
CA ILE A 141 -18.42 14.43 -37.69
C ILE A 141 -19.73 14.40 -36.89
N HIS A 142 -19.77 13.59 -35.83
CA HIS A 142 -20.99 13.39 -35.06
C HIS A 142 -21.09 14.40 -33.92
N PHE A 143 -19.98 14.71 -33.27
CA PHE A 143 -19.93 15.85 -32.37
C PHE A 143 -18.59 16.59 -32.36
N LEU A 144 -18.65 17.87 -32.01
CA LEU A 144 -17.51 18.73 -31.72
C LEU A 144 -17.67 19.28 -30.30
N SER A 145 -16.73 18.95 -29.42
CA SER A 145 -16.60 19.52 -28.07
C SER A 145 -15.59 20.67 -28.09
N ILE A 146 -15.94 21.78 -27.46
CA ILE A 146 -15.07 22.95 -27.31
C ILE A 146 -15.09 23.38 -25.83
N ASP A 147 -13.96 23.17 -25.17
CA ASP A 147 -13.71 23.61 -23.81
C ASP A 147 -12.28 24.15 -23.76
N THR A 148 -12.12 25.46 -23.93
CA THR A 148 -10.80 26.09 -24.11
C THR A 148 -10.53 27.19 -23.10
N GLU A 149 -11.30 27.19 -22.01
CA GLU A 149 -11.16 28.12 -20.89
C GLU A 149 -11.10 29.59 -21.34
N GLY A 150 -12.03 29.99 -22.23
CA GLY A 150 -12.20 31.38 -22.69
C GLY A 150 -11.79 31.66 -24.13
N ALA A 151 -11.33 30.66 -24.88
CA ALA A 151 -10.95 30.81 -26.30
C ALA A 151 -11.99 30.27 -27.29
N GLU A 152 -13.22 30.00 -26.83
CA GLU A 152 -14.26 29.29 -27.59
C GLU A 152 -14.63 30.03 -28.89
N GLU A 153 -14.66 31.37 -28.84
CA GLU A 153 -14.93 32.20 -30.01
C GLU A 153 -13.84 32.02 -31.08
N ALA A 154 -12.56 31.99 -30.69
CA ALA A 154 -11.45 31.82 -31.61
C ALA A 154 -11.48 30.44 -32.28
N VAL A 155 -11.85 29.39 -31.53
CA VAL A 155 -12.08 28.05 -32.07
C VAL A 155 -13.17 28.08 -33.14
N LEU A 156 -14.33 28.67 -32.84
CA LEU A 156 -15.46 28.74 -33.77
C LEU A 156 -15.17 29.59 -35.02
N ARG A 157 -14.32 30.62 -34.92
CA ARG A 157 -13.82 31.39 -36.08
C ARG A 157 -12.79 30.64 -36.93
N SER A 158 -12.21 29.56 -36.40
CA SER A 158 -11.17 28.77 -37.06
C SER A 158 -11.69 27.61 -37.92
N ILE A 159 -13.00 27.37 -37.93
CA ILE A 159 -13.64 26.25 -38.64
C ILE A 159 -14.71 26.74 -39.63
N ASP A 160 -14.67 26.24 -40.86
CA ASP A 160 -15.76 26.41 -41.82
C ASP A 160 -16.87 25.38 -41.56
N LEU A 161 -17.88 25.80 -40.81
CA LEU A 161 -19.04 24.96 -40.42
C LEU A 161 -19.99 24.61 -41.58
N SER A 162 -19.80 25.21 -42.77
CA SER A 162 -20.52 24.80 -43.98
C SER A 162 -19.87 23.58 -44.64
N ARG A 163 -18.58 23.37 -44.37
CA ARG A 163 -17.78 22.27 -44.89
C ARG A 163 -17.60 21.16 -43.86
N PHE A 164 -17.08 21.51 -42.69
CA PHE A 164 -16.95 20.60 -41.56
C PHE A 164 -18.20 20.70 -40.71
N ARG A 165 -19.09 19.72 -40.86
CA ARG A 165 -20.47 19.80 -40.36
C ARG A 165 -20.74 18.80 -39.23
N PRO A 166 -20.26 19.05 -37.98
CA PRO A 166 -20.68 18.28 -36.82
C PRO A 166 -22.20 18.20 -36.69
N TRP A 167 -22.75 17.05 -36.29
CA TRP A 167 -24.18 16.99 -35.99
C TRP A 167 -24.49 17.77 -34.72
N VAL A 168 -23.72 17.52 -33.66
CA VAL A 168 -23.82 18.21 -32.37
C VAL A 168 -22.58 19.05 -32.13
N ILE A 169 -22.75 20.30 -31.71
CA ILE A 169 -21.66 21.11 -31.17
C ILE A 169 -21.99 21.39 -29.71
N LEU A 170 -21.08 21.07 -28.80
CA LEU A 170 -21.15 21.49 -27.42
C LEU A 170 -19.99 22.44 -27.12
N VAL A 171 -20.29 23.52 -26.41
CA VAL A 171 -19.34 24.57 -26.09
C VAL A 171 -19.51 24.96 -24.63
N GLU A 172 -18.41 25.03 -23.88
CA GLU A 172 -18.44 25.60 -22.53
C GLU A 172 -18.94 27.04 -22.59
N ALA A 173 -19.95 27.35 -21.78
CA ALA A 173 -20.72 28.58 -21.90
C ALA A 173 -20.74 29.41 -20.62
N THR A 174 -19.80 29.15 -19.71
CA THR A 174 -19.54 29.93 -18.51
C THR A 174 -18.14 30.49 -18.51
N LYS A 175 -17.90 31.57 -17.76
CA LYS A 175 -16.53 32.01 -17.48
C LYS A 175 -15.84 30.99 -16.55
N PRO A 176 -14.50 30.85 -16.62
CA PRO A 176 -13.77 29.92 -15.76
C PRO A 176 -14.13 30.08 -14.28
N GLN A 177 -14.39 28.95 -13.63
CA GLN A 177 -14.77 28.87 -12.21
C GLN A 177 -15.98 29.76 -11.81
N SER A 178 -16.89 30.04 -12.73
CA SER A 178 -18.05 30.93 -12.51
C SER A 178 -19.34 30.35 -13.08
N THR A 179 -20.48 30.85 -12.60
CA THR A 179 -21.80 30.60 -13.23
C THR A 179 -22.21 31.73 -14.18
N GLU A 180 -21.34 32.70 -14.41
CA GLU A 180 -21.58 33.80 -15.35
C GLU A 180 -21.48 33.28 -16.78
N ALA A 181 -22.51 33.51 -17.58
CA ALA A 181 -22.58 32.98 -18.94
C ALA A 181 -21.64 33.74 -19.92
N SER A 182 -20.94 33.02 -20.79
CA SER A 182 -20.00 33.54 -21.81
C SER A 182 -20.51 33.40 -23.26
N HIS A 183 -21.58 32.64 -23.49
CA HIS A 183 -22.10 32.38 -24.86
C HIS A 183 -22.42 33.61 -25.72
N GLY A 184 -22.65 34.78 -25.11
CA GLY A 184 -22.91 36.01 -25.85
C GLY A 184 -21.80 36.39 -26.83
N ASP A 185 -20.57 35.94 -26.55
CA ASP A 185 -19.38 36.24 -27.35
C ASP A 185 -19.35 35.44 -28.66
N TRP A 186 -19.97 34.24 -28.70
CA TRP A 186 -19.78 33.30 -29.81
C TRP A 186 -21.05 32.64 -30.37
N GLU A 187 -22.19 32.65 -29.67
CA GLU A 187 -23.44 31.94 -30.08
C GLU A 187 -23.91 32.35 -31.48
N HIS A 188 -23.72 33.62 -31.83
CA HIS A 188 -24.07 34.17 -33.14
C HIS A 188 -23.39 33.44 -34.31
N LEU A 189 -22.18 32.88 -34.12
CA LEU A 189 -21.45 32.13 -35.14
C LEU A 189 -22.15 30.81 -35.47
N LEU A 190 -22.65 30.12 -34.44
CA LEU A 190 -23.37 28.85 -34.60
C LEU A 190 -24.75 29.07 -35.23
N LEU A 191 -25.48 30.09 -34.78
CA LEU A 191 -26.79 30.42 -35.34
C LEU A 191 -26.69 30.85 -36.81
N ALA A 192 -25.65 31.62 -37.17
CA ALA A 192 -25.39 32.00 -38.57
C ALA A 192 -25.02 30.80 -39.45
N ALA A 193 -24.43 29.75 -38.86
CA ALA A 193 -24.13 28.49 -39.50
C ALA A 193 -25.30 27.49 -39.48
N ASP A 194 -26.54 27.93 -39.21
CA ASP A 194 -27.75 27.09 -39.19
C ASP A 194 -27.67 25.92 -38.19
N TYR A 195 -27.11 26.19 -37.02
CA TYR A 195 -27.29 25.34 -35.83
C TYR A 195 -28.43 25.89 -34.96
N ARG A 196 -29.14 24.99 -34.29
CA ARG A 196 -30.22 25.32 -33.36
C ARG A 196 -29.79 25.02 -31.94
N PHE A 197 -29.98 25.97 -31.04
CA PHE A 197 -29.78 25.75 -29.61
C PHE A 197 -30.72 24.64 -29.10
N ALA A 198 -30.15 23.66 -28.41
CA ALA A 198 -30.88 22.51 -27.88
C ALA A 198 -31.05 22.59 -26.37
N VAL A 199 -29.96 22.69 -25.62
CA VAL A 199 -29.97 22.67 -24.15
C VAL A 199 -28.75 23.35 -23.56
N PHE A 200 -28.92 23.94 -22.38
CA PHE A 200 -27.85 24.35 -21.48
C PHE A 200 -27.89 23.45 -20.25
N ASP A 201 -26.79 22.76 -19.95
CA ASP A 201 -26.72 21.79 -18.85
C ASP A 201 -26.23 22.39 -17.51
N GLY A 202 -26.01 23.71 -17.49
CA GLY A 202 -25.46 24.43 -16.34
C GLY A 202 -23.99 24.83 -16.53
N LEU A 203 -23.28 24.23 -17.49
CA LEU A 203 -21.89 24.53 -17.84
C LEU A 203 -21.74 24.72 -19.36
N SER A 204 -22.17 23.73 -20.13
CA SER A 204 -22.05 23.65 -21.58
C SER A 204 -23.38 23.88 -22.27
N ARG A 205 -23.34 24.52 -23.45
CA ARG A 205 -24.49 24.66 -24.35
C ARG A 205 -24.35 23.74 -25.53
N PHE A 206 -25.43 23.05 -25.86
CA PHE A 206 -25.53 22.11 -26.96
C PHE A 206 -26.30 22.74 -28.11
N TYR A 207 -25.79 22.53 -29.31
CA TYR A 207 -26.39 22.96 -30.56
C TYR A 207 -26.46 21.79 -31.53
N LEU A 208 -27.56 21.68 -32.25
CA LEU A 208 -27.81 20.63 -33.22
C LEU A 208 -27.92 21.24 -34.61
N ALA A 209 -27.23 20.66 -35.59
CA ALA A 209 -27.33 21.05 -36.98
C ALA A 209 -28.80 21.00 -37.43
N ALA A 210 -29.30 22.05 -38.11
CA ALA A 210 -30.73 22.18 -38.41
C ALA A 210 -31.30 20.97 -39.17
N GLU A 211 -30.52 20.39 -40.07
CA GLU A 211 -30.86 19.21 -40.85
C GLU A 211 -31.00 17.91 -40.02
N LYS A 212 -30.51 17.92 -38.78
CA LYS A 212 -30.60 16.81 -37.81
C LYS A 212 -31.70 16.99 -36.77
N TRP A 213 -32.39 18.13 -36.79
CA TRP A 213 -33.37 18.48 -35.77
C TRP A 213 -34.55 17.51 -35.71
N ASP A 214 -35.12 17.14 -36.86
CA ASP A 214 -36.29 16.25 -36.91
C ASP A 214 -35.94 14.81 -36.46
N GLU A 215 -34.67 14.42 -36.55
CA GLU A 215 -34.17 13.09 -36.17
C GLU A 215 -33.78 13.02 -34.68
N TYR A 216 -33.15 14.08 -34.15
CA TYR A 216 -32.47 14.06 -32.85
C TYR A 216 -32.90 15.14 -31.86
N GLY A 217 -33.68 16.14 -32.29
CA GLY A 217 -34.03 17.33 -31.49
C GLY A 217 -34.69 16.98 -30.15
N ASP A 218 -35.65 16.06 -30.17
CA ASP A 218 -36.37 15.62 -28.96
C ASP A 218 -35.45 14.88 -27.96
N ARG A 219 -34.37 14.25 -28.44
CA ARG A 219 -33.43 13.52 -27.57
C ARG A 219 -32.48 14.48 -26.86
N ILE A 220 -32.01 15.52 -27.54
CA ILE A 220 -31.00 16.44 -27.01
C ILE A 220 -31.59 17.55 -26.12
N SER A 221 -32.91 17.78 -26.14
CA SER A 221 -33.55 18.96 -25.56
C SER A 221 -33.57 19.05 -24.02
N ALA A 222 -32.93 18.13 -23.31
CA ALA A 222 -32.92 18.10 -21.84
C ALA A 222 -31.53 17.71 -21.31
N PRO A 223 -31.10 18.26 -20.16
CA PRO A 223 -29.86 17.85 -19.52
C PRO A 223 -29.87 16.37 -19.13
N ALA A 224 -28.70 15.82 -18.83
CA ALA A 224 -28.58 14.49 -18.23
C ALA A 224 -29.42 14.42 -16.95
N ASN A 225 -30.18 13.34 -16.78
CA ASN A 225 -31.09 13.17 -15.66
C ASN A 225 -31.29 11.69 -15.31
N VAL A 226 -32.12 11.43 -14.30
CA VAL A 226 -32.34 10.09 -13.73
C VAL A 226 -32.92 9.07 -14.73
N LEU A 227 -33.42 9.51 -15.89
CA LEU A 227 -33.96 8.63 -16.92
C LEU A 227 -32.89 8.07 -17.87
N ASP A 228 -31.64 8.53 -17.78
CA ASP A 228 -30.57 8.16 -18.72
C ASP A 228 -29.82 6.86 -18.39
N ASN A 229 -30.12 6.21 -17.28
CA ASN A 229 -29.49 4.95 -16.86
C ASN A 229 -27.94 4.97 -16.97
N TYR A 230 -27.31 5.90 -16.25
CA TYR A 230 -25.85 6.05 -16.24
C TYR A 230 -25.27 6.02 -14.82
N VAL A 231 -23.97 5.74 -14.74
CA VAL A 231 -23.12 5.92 -13.56
C VAL A 231 -21.92 6.78 -13.97
N THR A 232 -21.31 7.50 -13.04
CA THR A 232 -20.07 8.24 -13.32
C THR A 232 -18.86 7.34 -13.10
N TYR A 233 -17.83 7.50 -13.92
CA TYR A 233 -16.56 6.80 -13.82
C TYR A 233 -15.95 6.95 -12.42
N ARG A 234 -15.90 8.18 -11.90
CA ARG A 234 -15.41 8.48 -10.54
C ARG A 234 -16.18 7.73 -9.45
N SER A 235 -17.50 7.55 -9.59
CA SER A 235 -18.28 6.77 -8.62
C SER A 235 -17.99 5.28 -8.73
N MET A 236 -17.89 4.76 -9.95
CA MET A 236 -17.56 3.36 -10.22
C MET A 236 -16.16 2.98 -9.70
N GLU A 237 -15.16 3.84 -9.90
CA GLU A 237 -13.81 3.63 -9.36
C GLU A 237 -13.79 3.64 -7.84
N ARG A 238 -14.49 4.60 -7.21
CA ARG A 238 -14.60 4.64 -5.74
C ARG A 238 -15.25 3.40 -5.19
N GLU A 239 -16.31 2.90 -5.83
CA GLU A 239 -16.99 1.69 -5.40
C GLU A 239 -16.07 0.46 -5.51
N THR A 240 -15.33 0.36 -6.62
CA THR A 240 -14.32 -0.70 -6.82
C THR A 240 -13.21 -0.64 -5.77
N GLU A 241 -12.71 0.55 -5.44
CA GLU A 241 -11.69 0.73 -4.41
C GLU A 241 -12.23 0.46 -3.00
N LEU A 242 -13.47 0.85 -2.71
CA LEU A 242 -14.14 0.52 -1.45
C LEU A 242 -14.29 -0.99 -1.26
N GLU A 243 -14.65 -1.73 -2.32
CA GLU A 243 -14.71 -3.19 -2.29
C GLU A 243 -13.32 -3.79 -2.02
N ARG A 244 -12.28 -3.29 -2.70
CA ARG A 244 -10.89 -3.71 -2.48
C ARG A 244 -10.44 -3.47 -1.05
N LEU A 245 -10.68 -2.28 -0.51
CA LEU A 245 -10.30 -1.91 0.86
C LEU A 245 -11.10 -2.70 1.90
N SER A 246 -12.38 -2.98 1.63
CA SER A 246 -13.21 -3.83 2.48
C SER A 246 -12.64 -5.25 2.54
N GLN A 247 -12.28 -5.84 1.39
CA GLN A 247 -11.65 -7.16 1.34
C GLN A 247 -10.29 -7.18 2.07
N ALA A 248 -9.45 -6.18 1.84
CA ALA A 248 -8.16 -6.06 2.53
C ALA A 248 -8.33 -5.96 4.07
N THR A 249 -9.40 -5.30 4.53
CA THR A 249 -9.73 -5.20 5.96
C THR A 249 -10.14 -6.56 6.53
N VAL A 250 -10.92 -7.35 5.79
CA VAL A 250 -11.30 -8.72 6.18
C VAL A 250 -10.05 -9.61 6.30
N ASP A 251 -9.18 -9.57 5.29
CA ASP A 251 -7.96 -10.38 5.26
C ASP A 251 -6.99 -10.02 6.39
N LEU A 252 -6.84 -8.71 6.67
CA LEU A 252 -6.01 -8.23 7.77
C LEU A 252 -6.56 -8.67 9.14
N ASN A 253 -7.88 -8.61 9.34
CA ASN A 253 -8.51 -9.05 10.58
C ASN A 253 -8.31 -10.55 10.82
N GLU A 254 -8.35 -11.37 9.77
CA GLU A 254 -8.08 -12.80 9.87
C GLU A 254 -6.61 -13.07 10.20
N ALA A 255 -5.67 -12.35 9.57
CA ALA A 255 -4.24 -12.46 9.88
C ALA A 255 -3.94 -12.03 11.33
N LEU A 256 -4.60 -10.97 11.81
CA LEU A 256 -4.52 -10.51 13.20
C LEU A 256 -5.05 -11.58 14.17
N ARG A 257 -6.17 -12.24 13.84
CA ARG A 257 -6.75 -13.33 14.63
C ARG A 257 -5.75 -14.48 14.77
N VAL A 258 -5.20 -14.97 13.67
CA VAL A 258 -4.20 -16.07 13.66
C VAL A 258 -2.96 -15.67 14.48
N THR A 259 -2.44 -14.46 14.28
CA THR A 259 -1.27 -13.96 15.02
C THR A 259 -1.55 -13.86 16.53
N SER A 260 -2.78 -13.50 16.91
CA SER A 260 -3.18 -13.46 18.32
C SER A 260 -3.24 -14.85 18.94
N GLU A 261 -3.75 -15.85 18.21
CA GLU A 261 -3.80 -17.25 18.64
C GLU A 261 -2.40 -17.85 18.80
N ASP A 262 -1.50 -17.57 17.84
CA ASP A 262 -0.10 -17.98 17.92
C ASP A 262 0.60 -17.35 19.12
N ARG A 263 0.34 -16.06 19.39
CA ARG A 263 0.90 -15.37 20.56
C ARG A 263 0.44 -16.00 21.87
N ASP A 264 -0.84 -16.37 21.95
CA ASP A 264 -1.40 -17.04 23.14
C ASP A 264 -0.82 -18.45 23.31
N LEU A 265 -0.63 -19.19 22.22
CA LEU A 265 0.03 -20.51 22.23
C LEU A 265 1.50 -20.42 22.68
N ILE A 266 2.24 -19.45 22.16
CA ILE A 266 3.63 -19.19 22.57
C ILE A 266 3.69 -18.83 24.05
N ARG A 267 2.76 -18.01 24.54
CA ARG A 267 2.66 -17.63 25.95
C ARG A 267 2.40 -18.86 26.83
N ALA A 268 1.41 -19.68 26.48
CA ALA A 268 1.08 -20.90 27.21
C ALA A 268 2.27 -21.89 27.23
N SER A 269 2.98 -22.04 26.10
CA SER A 269 4.17 -22.87 26.00
C SER A 269 5.30 -22.37 26.90
N ARG A 270 5.52 -21.04 26.94
CA ARG A 270 6.52 -20.41 27.80
C ARG A 270 6.22 -20.62 29.29
N ASP A 271 4.95 -20.50 29.68
CA ASP A 271 4.52 -20.71 31.06
C ASP A 271 4.68 -22.18 31.49
N ALA A 272 4.36 -23.14 30.62
CA ALA A 272 4.61 -24.56 30.86
C ALA A 272 6.11 -24.87 31.05
N ILE A 273 6.97 -24.34 30.18
CA ILE A 273 8.43 -24.49 30.29
C ILE A 273 8.95 -23.90 31.63
N ALA A 274 8.39 -22.77 32.08
CA ALA A 274 8.78 -22.18 33.36
C ALA A 274 8.43 -23.11 34.54
N VAL A 275 7.24 -23.71 34.54
CA VAL A 275 6.81 -24.68 35.56
C VAL A 275 7.72 -25.91 35.57
N ASP A 276 8.03 -26.49 34.41
CA ASP A 276 8.89 -27.66 34.33
C ASP A 276 10.32 -27.37 34.74
N ARG A 277 10.86 -26.19 34.37
CA ARG A 277 12.16 -25.73 34.85
C ARG A 277 12.20 -25.65 36.38
N ASP A 278 11.15 -25.11 37.00
CA ASP A 278 11.08 -24.96 38.46
C ASP A 278 10.98 -26.33 39.16
N ARG A 279 10.25 -27.29 38.57
CA ARG A 279 10.20 -28.70 39.02
C ARG A 279 11.56 -29.37 38.94
N ILE A 280 12.27 -29.24 37.82
CA ILE A 280 13.61 -29.79 37.63
C ILE A 280 14.58 -29.18 38.66
N ALA A 281 14.53 -27.87 38.86
CA ALA A 281 15.36 -27.20 39.86
C ALA A 281 15.06 -27.69 41.29
N ALA A 282 13.79 -27.96 41.63
CA ALA A 282 13.41 -28.53 42.91
C ALA A 282 13.93 -29.97 43.09
N ALA A 283 13.74 -30.83 42.08
CA ALA A 283 14.23 -32.21 42.10
C ALA A 283 15.76 -32.27 42.19
N ALA A 284 16.48 -31.37 41.50
CA ALA A 284 17.93 -31.26 41.59
C ALA A 284 18.38 -30.91 43.03
N ARG A 285 17.74 -29.92 43.68
CA ARG A 285 18.02 -29.57 45.08
C ARG A 285 17.74 -30.73 46.04
N GLU A 286 16.68 -31.49 45.82
CA GLU A 286 16.36 -32.66 46.64
C GLU A 286 17.40 -33.77 46.45
N PHE A 287 17.80 -34.05 45.21
CA PHE A 287 18.85 -35.01 44.91
C PHE A 287 20.19 -34.63 45.56
N GLU A 288 20.58 -33.36 45.49
CA GLU A 288 21.78 -32.85 46.15
C GLU A 288 21.73 -33.06 47.67
N ARG A 289 20.59 -32.75 48.31
CA ARG A 289 20.39 -32.98 49.76
C ARG A 289 20.47 -34.46 50.11
N ALA A 290 19.80 -35.33 49.34
CA ALA A 290 19.81 -36.77 49.58
C ALA A 290 21.23 -37.37 49.38
N SER A 291 21.96 -36.90 48.37
CA SER A 291 23.35 -37.26 48.11
C SER A 291 24.26 -36.86 49.28
N ALA A 292 24.15 -35.62 49.75
CA ALA A 292 24.89 -35.12 50.91
C ALA A 292 24.58 -35.92 52.19
N ALA A 293 23.32 -36.26 52.43
CA ALA A 293 22.91 -37.08 53.57
C ALA A 293 23.50 -38.50 53.51
N ARG A 294 23.51 -39.15 52.32
CA ARG A 294 24.15 -40.47 52.13
C ARG A 294 25.65 -40.40 52.37
N ASP A 295 26.32 -39.38 51.85
CA ASP A 295 27.76 -39.18 52.07
C ASP A 295 28.07 -39.00 53.57
N GLN A 296 27.25 -38.23 54.28
CA GLN A 296 27.38 -38.04 55.73
C GLN A 296 27.17 -39.37 56.48
N GLN A 297 26.12 -40.12 56.15
CA GLN A 297 25.85 -41.42 56.77
C GLN A 297 27.00 -42.42 56.55
N ALA A 298 27.57 -42.45 55.34
CA ALA A 298 28.73 -43.29 55.02
C ALA A 298 29.95 -42.86 55.84
N THR A 299 30.18 -41.55 55.97
CA THR A 299 31.25 -40.99 56.81
C THR A 299 31.07 -41.39 58.27
N ASP A 300 29.87 -41.23 58.83
CA ASP A 300 29.57 -41.60 60.21
C ASP A 300 29.72 -43.11 60.45
N ALA A 301 29.32 -43.95 59.48
CA ALA A 301 29.48 -45.39 59.56
C ALA A 301 30.97 -45.79 59.60
N ILE A 302 31.81 -45.15 58.77
CA ILE A 302 33.27 -45.35 58.79
C ILE A 302 33.85 -44.92 60.15
N VAL A 303 33.42 -43.78 60.69
CA VAL A 303 33.87 -43.29 62.00
C VAL A 303 33.47 -44.25 63.12
N ARG A 304 32.21 -44.71 63.14
CA ARG A 304 31.72 -45.69 64.13
C ARG A 304 32.46 -47.01 64.04
N TRP A 305 32.65 -47.55 62.84
CA TRP A 305 33.39 -48.80 62.63
C TRP A 305 34.83 -48.66 63.14
N ARG A 306 35.51 -47.55 62.82
CA ARG A 306 36.86 -47.26 63.32
C ARG A 306 36.90 -47.18 64.84
N ALA A 307 35.97 -46.45 65.46
CA ALA A 307 35.90 -46.34 66.93
C ALA A 307 35.69 -47.70 67.61
N ALA A 308 34.81 -48.54 67.05
CA ALA A 308 34.58 -49.89 67.55
C ALA A 308 35.83 -50.78 67.41
N ALA A 309 36.52 -50.72 66.27
CA ALA A 309 37.77 -51.44 66.03
C ALA A 309 38.88 -51.01 67.00
N PHE A 310 39.08 -49.70 67.19
CA PHE A 310 40.04 -49.18 68.18
C PHE A 310 39.69 -49.61 69.61
N GLY A 311 38.41 -49.57 69.98
CA GLY A 311 37.97 -50.06 71.29
C GLY A 311 38.21 -51.55 71.50
N ALA A 312 38.02 -52.37 70.47
CA ALA A 312 38.31 -53.81 70.52
C ALA A 312 39.81 -54.08 70.64
N TRP A 313 40.65 -53.37 69.88
CA TRP A 313 42.11 -53.46 69.98
C TRP A 313 42.64 -53.00 71.34
N SER A 314 42.11 -51.91 71.89
CA SER A 314 42.45 -51.45 73.24
C SER A 314 42.09 -52.48 74.31
N ARG A 315 40.90 -53.09 74.24
CA ARG A 315 40.52 -54.18 75.15
C ARG A 315 41.45 -55.38 75.02
N ALA A 316 41.77 -55.81 73.79
CA ALA A 316 42.69 -56.91 73.53
C ALA A 316 44.10 -56.65 74.10
N ALA A 317 44.63 -55.44 73.92
CA ALA A 317 45.92 -55.03 74.48
C ALA A 317 45.91 -55.01 76.03
N THR A 318 44.78 -54.61 76.63
CA THR A 318 44.63 -54.57 78.10
C THR A 318 44.46 -55.96 78.71
N SER A 319 43.74 -56.86 78.03
CA SER A 319 43.65 -58.29 78.43
C SER A 319 44.97 -59.04 78.26
N SER A 320 45.81 -58.63 77.30
CA SER A 320 47.17 -59.19 77.17
C SER A 320 48.09 -58.72 78.30
N ALA A 321 47.84 -57.53 78.88
CA ALA A 321 48.59 -57.01 80.03
C ALA A 321 48.16 -57.63 81.38
N THR A 322 47.03 -58.35 81.45
CA THR A 322 46.53 -58.98 82.68
C THR A 322 46.88 -60.46 82.82
N VAL A 323 47.48 -61.08 81.79
CA VAL A 323 47.76 -62.54 81.77
C VAL A 323 49.26 -62.87 81.92
N THR A 324 50.15 -61.88 81.91
CA THR A 324 51.59 -62.10 82.19
C THR A 324 52.07 -61.17 83.30
N GLY A 325 52.42 -61.76 84.45
CA GLY A 325 52.96 -61.05 85.60
C GLY A 325 54.23 -60.25 85.29
N VAL A 326 54.36 -59.12 85.98
CA VAL A 326 55.52 -58.21 86.12
C VAL A 326 56.35 -58.00 84.84
N ALA A 327 55.91 -57.08 83.98
CA ALA A 327 56.74 -56.49 82.95
C ALA A 327 57.90 -55.69 83.59
N SER A 328 59.13 -55.88 83.11
CA SER A 328 60.30 -55.17 83.59
C SER A 328 60.24 -53.68 83.19
N SER A 329 60.95 -52.81 83.92
CA SER A 329 61.00 -51.35 83.69
C SER A 329 61.32 -50.96 82.23
N GLU A 330 62.06 -51.80 81.50
CA GLU A 330 62.38 -51.60 80.09
C GLU A 330 61.19 -51.85 79.16
N GLU A 331 60.35 -52.87 79.43
CA GLU A 331 59.16 -53.15 78.61
C GLU A 331 58.09 -52.08 78.74
N LEU A 332 57.89 -51.53 79.95
CA LEU A 332 56.98 -50.40 80.16
C LEU A 332 57.46 -49.14 79.43
N THR A 333 58.77 -48.92 79.38
CA THR A 333 59.36 -47.79 78.65
C THR A 333 59.24 -47.97 77.14
N PHE A 334 59.42 -49.20 76.64
CA PHE A 334 59.21 -49.55 75.23
C PHE A 334 57.75 -49.39 74.81
N LEU A 335 56.79 -49.92 75.58
CA LEU A 335 55.37 -49.76 75.29
C LEU A 335 54.93 -48.29 75.34
N ARG A 336 55.47 -47.49 76.27
CA ARG A 336 55.16 -46.06 76.36
C ARG A 336 55.70 -45.28 75.17
N ASN A 337 56.91 -45.59 74.72
CA ASN A 337 57.50 -44.98 73.53
C ASN A 337 56.77 -45.41 72.25
N HIS A 338 56.34 -46.68 72.17
CA HIS A 338 55.60 -47.20 71.03
C HIS A 338 54.18 -46.63 70.93
N THR A 339 53.48 -46.50 72.07
CA THR A 339 52.19 -45.79 72.11
C THR A 339 52.35 -44.32 71.74
N HIS A 340 53.41 -43.65 72.20
CA HIS A 340 53.68 -42.26 71.81
C HIS A 340 53.97 -42.12 70.30
N ALA A 341 54.75 -43.03 69.71
CA ALA A 341 55.05 -43.06 68.28
C ALA A 341 53.79 -43.29 67.43
N VAL A 342 52.95 -44.27 67.80
CA VAL A 342 51.68 -44.54 67.11
C VAL A 342 50.71 -43.37 67.23
N THR A 343 50.69 -42.67 68.38
CA THR A 343 49.83 -41.49 68.57
C THR A 343 50.31 -40.32 67.71
N MET A 344 51.63 -40.16 67.55
CA MET A 344 52.22 -39.15 66.68
C MET A 344 51.99 -39.42 65.19
N GLU A 345 52.06 -40.69 64.77
CA GLU A 345 51.74 -41.09 63.40
C GLU A 345 50.26 -40.88 63.06
N LEU A 346 49.36 -41.15 64.03
CA LEU A 346 47.92 -40.84 63.92
C LEU A 346 47.64 -39.33 63.81
N ALA A 347 48.39 -38.50 64.53
CA ALA A 347 48.31 -37.05 64.40
C ALA A 347 48.82 -36.55 63.04
N ALA A 348 49.91 -37.13 62.53
CA ALA A 348 50.45 -36.84 61.19
C ALA A 348 49.49 -37.29 60.06
N MET A 349 48.82 -38.42 60.21
CA MET A 349 47.80 -38.88 59.26
C MET A 349 46.52 -38.03 59.28
N ARG A 350 46.10 -37.53 60.44
CA ARG A 350 44.95 -36.60 60.52
C ARG A 350 45.23 -35.26 59.85
N ASN A 351 46.48 -34.79 59.90
CA ASN A 351 46.91 -33.53 59.30
C ASN A 351 47.30 -33.63 57.82
N THR A 352 47.40 -34.83 57.24
CA THR A 352 47.71 -34.97 55.81
C THR A 352 46.45 -34.75 54.95
N LEU A 353 46.48 -33.67 54.16
CA LEU A 353 45.45 -33.20 53.21
C LEU A 353 45.02 -34.21 52.13
N SER A 354 45.67 -35.37 52.06
CA SER A 354 45.46 -36.45 51.07
C SER A 354 44.00 -36.91 50.99
N TRP A 355 43.31 -37.06 52.13
CA TRP A 355 41.93 -37.56 52.14
C TRP A 355 40.89 -36.49 51.76
N ARG A 356 41.17 -35.21 52.02
CA ARG A 356 40.30 -34.08 51.63
C ARG A 356 40.39 -33.79 50.13
N ILE A 357 41.53 -34.05 49.50
CA ILE A 357 41.77 -33.78 48.06
C ILE A 357 41.39 -34.99 47.18
N THR A 358 41.63 -36.24 47.63
CA THR A 358 41.38 -37.43 46.79
C THR A 358 39.92 -37.90 46.78
N ALA A 359 39.06 -37.41 47.67
CA ALA A 359 37.64 -37.75 47.68
C ALA A 359 36.84 -37.01 46.57
N PRO A 360 36.99 -35.70 46.34
CA PRO A 360 36.36 -34.99 45.21
C PRO A 360 36.80 -35.54 43.85
N LEU A 361 38.11 -35.80 43.66
CA LEU A 361 38.67 -36.29 42.39
C LEU A 361 38.15 -37.69 42.00
N ARG A 362 37.83 -38.54 42.98
CA ARG A 362 37.20 -39.86 42.73
C ARG A 362 35.73 -39.75 42.29
N LYS A 363 35.00 -38.71 42.72
CA LYS A 363 33.63 -38.44 42.26
C LYS A 363 33.61 -37.95 40.81
N VAL A 364 34.50 -37.03 40.44
CA VAL A 364 34.61 -36.50 39.06
C VAL A 364 34.96 -37.61 38.05
N ARG A 365 35.89 -38.51 38.39
CA ARG A 365 36.27 -39.63 37.52
C ARG A 365 35.18 -40.69 37.33
N ARG A 366 34.19 -40.78 38.24
CA ARG A 366 33.06 -41.70 38.15
C ARG A 366 31.93 -41.12 37.28
N LEU A 367 31.72 -39.80 37.33
CA LEU A 367 30.80 -39.07 36.45
C LEU A 367 31.29 -39.06 34.99
N GLY A 368 32.60 -38.89 34.75
CA GLY A 368 33.16 -38.94 33.39
C GLY A 368 33.05 -40.29 32.67
N ARG A 369 32.81 -41.40 33.39
CA ARG A 369 32.58 -42.73 32.76
C ARG A 369 31.11 -43.02 32.43
N LEU A 370 30.18 -42.21 32.94
CA LEU A 370 28.74 -42.34 32.69
C LEU A 370 28.25 -41.45 31.53
N VAL A 371 29.04 -40.43 31.15
CA VAL A 371 28.76 -39.53 30.00
C VAL A 371 29.45 -40.02 28.71
N GLY A 372 30.22 -41.12 28.78
CA GLY A 372 30.97 -41.69 27.65
C GLY A 372 30.48 -43.08 27.21
N ARG A 373 29.18 -43.35 27.26
CA ARG A 373 28.52 -44.49 26.62
C ARG A 373 27.22 -44.07 25.98
#